data_AF-A0A352M1K0-F1
#
_entry.id   AF-A0A352M1K0-F1
#
_cell.length_a   1.000
_cell.length_b   1.000
_cell.length_c   1.000
_cell.angle_alpha   90.00
_cell.angle_beta   90.00
_cell.angle_gamma   90.00
#
_symmetry.space_group_name_H-M   'P 1'
#
loop_
_entity.id
_entity.type
_entity.pdbx_description
1 polymer ?
#
loop_
_entity_poly.entity_id
_entity_poly.type
_entity_poly.pdbx_seq_one_letter_code
_entity_poly.pdbx_strand_id
1 'polypeptide(L)'
;MKTLKVVSVSLGASDRDHEAQIELLGKKIHISRIGSDGDIQKARRLAASLDGRVDAMGLGGIDFYLSIKGDKYVLPDAFKIAGAAKKTPMVDGSGLKNSVEDKIAGLLIKELKINPAAANVFFVCATNRAMMAESFENAGFNMIFGDLMTSAGLPIPIKSLNAGRIAAAIFAPIVTKLLPYRFIYPVTKDDGGHREKFGDYFRWADIIAGDFNYIKRRAPLDLGGKIIVTTSVTKENAEDLKRRKAAYLVTTYPRIDGRAFGANVIEALLIAISGRNRALYPGEYLELINKIKFTPEIEKLN
;
A
#
# COMPACT_ATOMS: atom_id res chain seq x y z
N MET A 1 -6.32 23.67 -22.63
CA MET A 1 -6.18 22.23 -22.25
C MET A 1 -7.12 21.93 -21.09
N LYS A 2 -7.92 20.85 -21.17
CA LYS A 2 -8.76 20.40 -20.04
C LYS A 2 -7.83 19.94 -18.91
N THR A 3 -8.01 20.47 -17.71
CA THR A 3 -7.31 19.96 -16.51
C THR A 3 -8.05 18.74 -16.01
N LEU A 4 -7.35 17.61 -15.88
CA LEU A 4 -7.92 16.38 -15.32
C LEU A 4 -8.09 16.52 -13.81
N LYS A 5 -9.12 15.90 -13.24
CA LYS A 5 -9.43 15.92 -11.81
C LYS A 5 -9.41 14.49 -11.27
N VAL A 6 -8.55 14.25 -10.29
CA VAL A 6 -8.44 12.98 -9.56
C VAL A 6 -8.72 13.26 -8.09
N VAL A 7 -9.61 12.47 -7.48
CA VAL A 7 -9.96 12.65 -6.06
C VAL A 7 -9.79 11.35 -5.30
N SER A 8 -8.98 11.38 -4.24
CA SER A 8 -8.90 10.29 -3.28
C SER A 8 -9.90 10.50 -2.15
N VAL A 9 -10.99 9.74 -2.18
CA VAL A 9 -11.93 9.58 -1.06
C VAL A 9 -11.28 8.65 -0.04
N SER A 10 -10.84 9.18 1.10
CA SER A 10 -10.06 8.44 2.10
C SER A 10 -10.85 8.18 3.37
N LEU A 11 -10.77 6.97 3.92
CA LEU A 11 -11.20 6.65 5.28
C LEU A 11 -10.26 7.21 6.36
N GLY A 12 -9.09 7.72 5.97
CA GLY A 12 -8.19 8.38 6.89
C GLY A 12 -8.70 9.73 7.40
N ALA A 13 -8.02 10.24 8.43
CA ALA A 13 -8.26 11.56 8.98
C ALA A 13 -8.23 12.69 7.92
N SER A 14 -9.10 13.68 8.12
CA SER A 14 -9.29 14.88 7.29
C SER A 14 -8.25 15.97 7.54
N ASP A 15 -7.52 15.93 8.66
CA ASP A 15 -6.37 16.82 8.91
C ASP A 15 -5.19 16.57 7.96
N ARG A 16 -5.20 15.44 7.23
CA ARG A 16 -4.25 15.10 6.15
C ARG A 16 -4.77 15.46 4.76
N ASP A 17 -5.88 16.20 4.68
CA ASP A 17 -6.44 16.62 3.41
C ASP A 17 -5.50 17.62 2.75
N HIS A 18 -5.33 17.44 1.45
CA HIS A 18 -4.39 18.22 0.67
C HIS A 18 -4.76 18.21 -0.79
N GLU A 19 -4.24 19.20 -1.49
CA GLU A 19 -4.33 19.30 -2.93
C GLU A 19 -2.93 19.37 -3.55
N ALA A 20 -2.84 18.89 -4.78
CA ALA A 20 -1.65 18.97 -5.60
C ALA A 20 -2.05 19.27 -7.04
N GLN A 21 -1.17 19.98 -7.74
CA GLN A 21 -1.22 20.06 -9.19
C GLN A 21 0.09 19.48 -9.70
N ILE A 22 -0.02 18.60 -10.68
CA ILE A 22 1.13 17.99 -11.34
C ILE A 22 0.91 18.02 -12.86
N GLU A 23 1.99 17.82 -13.59
CA GLU A 23 1.94 17.60 -15.03
C GLU A 23 2.53 16.23 -15.36
N LEU A 24 1.76 15.38 -16.04
CA LEU A 24 2.19 14.05 -16.42
C LEU A 24 1.75 13.72 -17.84
N LEU A 25 2.70 13.26 -18.67
CA LEU A 25 2.47 13.00 -20.10
C LEU A 25 1.81 14.18 -20.84
N GLY A 26 2.22 15.41 -20.53
CA GLY A 26 1.68 16.64 -21.12
C GLY A 26 0.23 16.98 -20.69
N LYS A 27 -0.28 16.35 -19.63
CA LYS A 27 -1.61 16.62 -19.06
C LYS A 27 -1.47 17.23 -17.68
N LYS A 28 -2.12 18.39 -17.46
CA LYS A 28 -2.28 18.99 -16.14
C LYS A 28 -3.34 18.22 -15.35
N ILE A 29 -3.00 17.81 -14.13
CA ILE A 29 -3.86 17.00 -13.27
C ILE A 29 -3.95 17.69 -11.91
N HIS A 30 -5.17 17.97 -11.48
CA HIS A 30 -5.48 18.41 -10.13
C HIS A 30 -5.86 17.19 -9.29
N ILE A 31 -5.11 16.97 -8.22
CA ILE A 31 -5.29 15.87 -7.29
C ILE A 31 -5.76 16.45 -5.97
N SER A 32 -6.84 15.90 -5.41
CA SER A 32 -7.25 16.19 -4.02
C SER A 32 -7.39 14.90 -3.23
N ARG A 33 -7.03 14.94 -1.95
CA ARG A 33 -7.33 13.90 -0.98
C ARG A 33 -8.30 14.48 0.05
N ILE A 34 -9.42 13.79 0.26
CA ILE A 34 -10.46 14.21 1.20
C ILE A 34 -10.75 13.07 2.17
N GLY A 35 -10.61 13.37 3.46
CA GLY A 35 -10.74 12.44 4.57
C GLY A 35 -12.17 12.37 5.10
N SER A 36 -12.58 11.16 5.44
CA SER A 36 -13.87 10.88 6.06
C SER A 36 -13.77 10.54 7.54
N ASP A 37 -12.57 10.61 8.13
CA ASP A 37 -12.34 10.37 9.57
C ASP A 37 -12.86 9.00 10.04
N GLY A 38 -12.87 8.06 9.09
CA GLY A 38 -13.36 6.73 9.26
C GLY A 38 -14.88 6.54 9.17
N ASP A 39 -15.63 7.56 8.78
CA ASP A 39 -17.07 7.47 8.52
C ASP A 39 -17.35 6.97 7.09
N ILE A 40 -17.77 5.70 6.99
CA ILE A 40 -18.17 5.04 5.74
C ILE A 40 -19.31 5.80 5.02
N GLN A 41 -20.28 6.34 5.75
CA GLN A 41 -21.40 7.07 5.16
C GLN A 41 -20.95 8.43 4.63
N LYS A 42 -20.05 9.12 5.34
CA LYS A 42 -19.40 10.34 4.85
C LYS A 42 -18.62 10.06 3.57
N ALA A 43 -17.82 8.99 3.53
CA ALA A 43 -17.10 8.57 2.33
C ALA A 43 -18.06 8.24 1.17
N ARG A 44 -19.16 7.53 1.44
CA ARG A 44 -20.19 7.21 0.44
C ARG A 44 -20.87 8.45 -0.14
N ARG A 45 -21.27 9.40 0.72
CA ARG A 45 -21.84 10.69 0.28
C ARG A 45 -20.85 11.49 -0.55
N LEU A 46 -19.58 11.50 -0.17
CA LEU A 46 -18.53 12.17 -0.91
C LEU A 46 -18.35 11.55 -2.31
N ALA A 47 -18.21 10.22 -2.40
CA ALA A 47 -18.11 9.51 -3.68
C ALA A 47 -19.31 9.82 -4.60
N ALA A 48 -20.54 9.77 -4.07
CA ALA A 48 -21.75 10.12 -4.83
C ALA A 48 -21.75 11.59 -5.31
N SER A 49 -21.25 12.52 -4.49
CA SER A 49 -21.20 13.94 -4.86
C SER A 49 -20.17 14.27 -5.95
N LEU A 50 -19.15 13.43 -6.09
CA LEU A 50 -18.07 13.54 -7.07
C LEU A 50 -18.36 12.78 -8.37
N ASP A 51 -19.32 11.86 -8.34
CA ASP A 51 -19.67 11.00 -9.47
C ASP A 51 -20.09 11.81 -10.71
N GLY A 52 -19.39 11.60 -11.81
CA GLY A 52 -19.56 12.35 -13.06
C GLY A 52 -18.96 13.77 -13.06
N ARG A 53 -18.30 14.20 -11.98
CA ARG A 53 -17.66 15.54 -11.87
C ARG A 53 -16.13 15.51 -11.91
N VAL A 54 -15.55 14.32 -11.78
CA VAL A 54 -14.09 14.08 -11.78
C VAL A 54 -13.76 12.93 -12.72
N ASP A 55 -12.51 12.89 -13.22
CA ASP A 55 -12.10 11.94 -14.25
C ASP A 55 -11.78 10.54 -13.66
N ALA A 56 -11.36 10.47 -12.39
CA ALA A 56 -11.21 9.22 -11.65
C ALA A 56 -11.20 9.44 -10.13
N MET A 57 -11.58 8.40 -9.38
CA MET A 57 -11.54 8.39 -7.92
C MET A 57 -10.65 7.27 -7.38
N GLY A 58 -9.93 7.56 -6.29
CA GLY A 58 -9.23 6.57 -5.49
C GLY A 58 -9.95 6.37 -4.15
N LEU A 59 -10.08 5.13 -3.69
CA LEU A 59 -10.51 4.76 -2.34
C LEU A 59 -9.27 4.56 -1.48
N GLY A 60 -9.06 5.43 -0.50
CA GLY A 60 -7.90 5.37 0.39
C GLY A 60 -8.26 4.82 1.76
N GLY A 61 -7.35 4.06 2.37
CA GLY A 61 -7.51 3.53 3.74
C GLY A 61 -8.29 2.22 3.84
N ILE A 62 -8.72 1.66 2.71
CA ILE A 62 -9.29 0.31 2.62
C ILE A 62 -9.08 -0.20 1.19
N ASP A 63 -8.74 -1.48 1.06
CA ASP A 63 -8.69 -2.17 -0.23
C ASP A 63 -10.05 -2.83 -0.54
N PHE A 64 -10.31 -3.21 -1.79
CA PHE A 64 -11.49 -3.98 -2.18
C PHE A 64 -11.42 -5.42 -1.66
N TYR A 65 -10.22 -5.98 -1.61
CA TYR A 65 -9.98 -7.35 -1.19
C TYR A 65 -8.74 -7.45 -0.30
N LEU A 66 -8.81 -8.31 0.70
CA LEU A 66 -7.60 -8.96 1.24
C LEU A 66 -7.25 -10.13 0.32
N SER A 67 -5.98 -10.29 -0.04
CA SER A 67 -5.56 -11.31 -1.00
C SER A 67 -4.38 -12.13 -0.49
N ILE A 68 -4.33 -13.41 -0.82
CA ILE A 68 -3.19 -14.30 -0.53
C ILE A 68 -3.19 -15.49 -1.48
N LYS A 69 -2.09 -15.75 -2.22
CA LYS A 69 -1.96 -16.90 -3.14
C LYS A 69 -3.16 -17.05 -4.10
N GLY A 70 -3.63 -15.92 -4.63
CA GLY A 70 -4.78 -15.84 -5.53
C GLY A 70 -6.16 -15.85 -4.87
N ASP A 71 -6.27 -16.24 -3.59
CA ASP A 71 -7.54 -16.15 -2.86
C ASP A 71 -7.87 -14.69 -2.57
N LYS A 72 -9.15 -14.32 -2.70
CA LYS A 72 -9.65 -12.95 -2.47
C LYS A 72 -10.79 -12.94 -1.46
N TYR A 73 -10.66 -12.13 -0.42
CA TYR A 73 -11.68 -11.92 0.59
C TYR A 73 -12.21 -10.49 0.48
N VAL A 74 -13.48 -10.38 0.09
CA VAL A 74 -14.19 -9.11 -0.11
C VAL A 74 -14.22 -8.30 1.18
N LEU A 75 -13.94 -6.99 1.07
CA LEU A 75 -14.16 -6.00 2.12
C LEU A 75 -15.45 -5.22 1.82
N PRO A 76 -16.60 -5.56 2.45
CA PRO A 76 -17.91 -5.04 2.05
C PRO A 76 -18.02 -3.52 2.11
N ASP A 77 -17.38 -2.89 3.10
CA ASP A 77 -17.41 -1.43 3.25
C ASP A 77 -16.76 -0.70 2.07
N ALA A 78 -15.73 -1.29 1.47
CA ALA A 78 -15.09 -0.72 0.29
C ALA A 78 -16.06 -0.68 -0.91
N PHE A 79 -16.80 -1.78 -1.11
CA PHE A 79 -17.83 -1.87 -2.16
C PHE A 79 -19.04 -0.97 -1.90
N LYS A 80 -19.42 -0.73 -0.64
CA LYS A 80 -20.48 0.24 -0.30
C LYS A 80 -20.11 1.66 -0.74
N ILE A 81 -18.84 2.04 -0.63
CA ILE A 81 -18.36 3.36 -1.05
C ILE A 81 -18.21 3.40 -2.57
N ALA A 82 -17.52 2.41 -3.15
CA ALA A 82 -17.30 2.35 -4.60
C ALA A 82 -18.62 2.31 -5.39
N GLY A 83 -19.63 1.58 -4.91
CA GLY A 83 -20.95 1.51 -5.54
C GLY A 83 -21.74 2.84 -5.55
N ALA A 84 -21.28 3.86 -4.82
CA ALA A 84 -21.86 5.21 -4.89
C ALA A 84 -21.36 6.01 -6.12
N ALA A 85 -20.24 5.60 -6.71
CA ALA A 85 -19.70 6.15 -7.96
C ALA A 85 -20.18 5.29 -9.15
N LYS A 86 -21.20 5.76 -9.87
CA LYS A 86 -21.82 5.00 -10.97
C LYS A 86 -21.22 5.33 -12.34
N LYS A 87 -20.75 6.56 -12.53
CA LYS A 87 -20.24 7.10 -13.81
C LYS A 87 -18.72 7.22 -13.84
N THR A 88 -18.15 7.66 -12.72
CA THR A 88 -16.71 7.87 -12.58
C THR A 88 -16.05 6.60 -12.03
N PRO A 89 -14.94 6.12 -12.63
CA PRO A 89 -14.24 4.95 -12.13
C PRO A 89 -13.66 5.21 -10.75
N MET A 90 -13.86 4.25 -9.83
CA MET A 90 -13.30 4.25 -8.48
C MET A 90 -12.44 3.02 -8.25
N VAL A 91 -11.20 3.21 -7.81
CA VAL A 91 -10.20 2.15 -7.61
C VAL A 91 -9.54 2.24 -6.24
N ASP A 92 -8.94 1.17 -5.75
CA ASP A 92 -8.36 1.06 -4.40
C ASP A 92 -6.81 1.03 -4.39
N GLY A 93 -6.18 1.07 -5.56
CA GLY A 93 -4.73 0.93 -5.71
C GLY A 93 -4.28 -0.48 -6.07
N SER A 94 -5.16 -1.48 -6.02
CA SER A 94 -4.79 -2.88 -6.29
C SER A 94 -4.26 -3.11 -7.70
N GLY A 95 -4.78 -2.40 -8.71
CA GLY A 95 -4.29 -2.51 -10.08
C GLY A 95 -2.84 -2.07 -10.22
N LEU A 96 -2.46 -0.98 -9.54
CA LEU A 96 -1.07 -0.53 -9.49
C LEU A 96 -0.19 -1.53 -8.73
N LYS A 97 -0.58 -1.88 -7.50
CA LYS A 97 0.18 -2.79 -6.63
C LYS A 97 0.53 -4.07 -7.38
N ASN A 98 -0.47 -4.68 -8.01
CA ASN A 98 -0.32 -5.94 -8.73
C ASN A 98 0.55 -5.83 -10.00
N SER A 99 0.86 -4.63 -10.47
CA SER A 99 1.68 -4.39 -11.67
C SER A 99 3.16 -4.12 -11.37
N VAL A 100 3.51 -3.83 -10.11
CA VAL A 100 4.87 -3.39 -9.72
C VAL A 100 5.50 -4.20 -8.59
N GLU A 101 4.70 -4.81 -7.71
CA GLU A 101 5.19 -5.41 -6.48
C GLU A 101 5.87 -6.78 -6.68
N ASP A 102 5.55 -7.49 -7.77
CA ASP A 102 6.09 -8.81 -8.11
C ASP A 102 7.60 -8.80 -8.44
N LYS A 103 8.15 -7.64 -8.80
CA LYS A 103 9.55 -7.47 -9.22
C LYS A 103 10.51 -7.11 -8.09
N ILE A 104 10.00 -6.84 -6.89
CA ILE A 104 10.78 -6.25 -5.79
C ILE A 104 11.88 -7.18 -5.29
N ALA A 105 11.61 -8.47 -5.11
CA ALA A 105 12.64 -9.40 -4.65
C ALA A 105 13.78 -9.53 -5.68
N GLY A 106 13.44 -9.63 -6.97
CA GLY A 106 14.42 -9.69 -8.05
C GLY A 106 15.31 -8.43 -8.12
N LEU A 107 14.73 -7.26 -7.87
CA LEU A 107 15.48 -6.01 -7.77
C LEU A 107 16.51 -6.05 -6.64
N LEU A 108 16.11 -6.50 -5.45
CA LEU A 108 17.01 -6.60 -4.29
C LEU A 108 18.18 -7.56 -4.56
N ILE A 109 17.89 -8.74 -5.13
CA ILE A 109 18.91 -9.73 -5.48
C ILE A 109 19.91 -9.13 -6.48
N LYS A 110 19.40 -8.46 -7.52
CA LYS A 110 20.24 -7.95 -8.60
C LYS A 110 21.06 -6.73 -8.18
N GLU A 111 20.43 -5.73 -7.57
CA GLU A 111 21.01 -4.42 -7.32
C GLU A 111 21.76 -4.38 -5.98
N LEU A 112 21.27 -5.09 -4.95
CA LEU A 112 21.93 -5.18 -3.63
C LEU A 112 22.71 -6.47 -3.42
N LYS A 113 22.80 -7.36 -4.42
CA LYS A 113 23.56 -8.63 -4.38
C LYS A 113 23.18 -9.54 -3.21
N ILE A 114 21.92 -9.52 -2.81
CA ILE A 114 21.42 -10.31 -1.69
C ILE A 114 21.28 -11.78 -2.11
N ASN A 115 21.78 -12.69 -1.28
CA ASN A 115 21.48 -14.12 -1.38
C ASN A 115 20.18 -14.42 -0.62
N PRO A 116 19.06 -14.76 -1.30
CA PRO A 116 17.78 -14.99 -0.65
C PRO A 116 17.82 -16.04 0.46
N ALA A 117 18.53 -17.15 0.24
CA ALA A 117 18.60 -18.27 1.18
C ALA A 117 19.32 -17.92 2.50
N ALA A 118 20.07 -16.82 2.53
CA ALA A 118 20.81 -16.34 3.70
C ALA A 118 20.18 -15.10 4.36
N ALA A 119 19.11 -14.55 3.78
CA ALA A 119 18.49 -13.31 4.24
C ALA A 119 17.12 -13.55 4.87
N ASN A 120 16.94 -13.01 6.07
CA ASN A 120 15.70 -13.09 6.84
C ASN A 120 14.78 -11.90 6.53
N VAL A 121 13.53 -12.19 6.18
CA VAL A 121 12.51 -11.18 5.87
C VAL A 121 11.39 -11.25 6.90
N PHE A 122 11.17 -10.16 7.63
CA PHE A 122 9.94 -9.97 8.38
C PHE A 122 8.97 -9.11 7.59
N PHE A 123 7.91 -9.75 7.10
CA PHE A 123 6.89 -9.14 6.27
C PHE A 123 5.72 -8.70 7.15
N VAL A 124 5.59 -7.41 7.45
CA VAL A 124 4.70 -6.93 8.50
C VAL A 124 3.23 -7.17 8.22
N CYS A 125 2.78 -7.12 6.96
CA CYS A 125 1.40 -7.43 6.58
C CYS A 125 1.38 -7.86 5.10
N ALA A 126 1.17 -9.14 4.83
CA ALA A 126 1.20 -9.73 3.49
C ALA A 126 -0.14 -9.64 2.77
N THR A 127 -1.25 -9.74 3.49
CA THR A 127 -2.60 -9.83 2.90
C THR A 127 -3.06 -8.56 2.15
N ASN A 128 -2.45 -7.41 2.44
CA ASN A 128 -2.65 -6.15 1.71
C ASN A 128 -1.55 -5.87 0.65
N ARG A 129 -0.55 -6.74 0.55
CA ARG A 129 0.66 -6.64 -0.31
C ARG A 129 1.04 -8.01 -0.88
N ALA A 130 0.02 -8.77 -1.32
CA ALA A 130 0.18 -10.18 -1.64
C ALA A 130 1.25 -10.43 -2.71
N MET A 131 1.28 -9.60 -3.76
CA MET A 131 2.25 -9.75 -4.85
C MET A 131 3.69 -9.49 -4.39
N MET A 132 3.91 -8.51 -3.49
CA MET A 132 5.22 -8.30 -2.89
C MET A 132 5.62 -9.49 -2.02
N ALA A 133 4.71 -9.97 -1.16
CA ALA A 133 4.95 -11.10 -0.29
C ALA A 133 5.30 -12.38 -1.09
N GLU A 134 4.56 -12.62 -2.17
CA GLU A 134 4.81 -13.72 -3.12
C GLU A 134 6.16 -13.55 -3.83
N SER A 135 6.54 -12.33 -4.23
CA SER A 135 7.85 -12.03 -4.81
C SER A 135 8.99 -12.53 -3.91
N PHE A 136 8.94 -12.22 -2.62
CA PHE A 136 9.96 -12.66 -1.66
C PHE A 136 9.94 -14.17 -1.42
N GLU A 137 8.77 -14.78 -1.17
CA GLU A 137 8.69 -16.23 -0.95
C GLU A 137 9.16 -17.02 -2.17
N ASN A 138 8.71 -16.65 -3.37
CA ASN A 138 9.07 -17.33 -4.61
C ASN A 138 10.57 -17.18 -4.94
N ALA A 139 11.19 -16.07 -4.51
CA ALA A 139 12.63 -15.86 -4.66
C ALA A 139 13.48 -16.65 -3.64
N GLY A 140 12.86 -17.34 -2.68
CA GLY A 140 13.55 -18.23 -1.73
C GLY A 140 14.11 -17.54 -0.48
N PHE A 141 13.56 -16.37 -0.12
CA PHE A 141 13.92 -15.71 1.15
C PHE A 141 13.42 -16.50 2.37
N ASN A 142 14.09 -16.34 3.51
CA ASN A 142 13.61 -16.91 4.77
C ASN A 142 12.52 -16.01 5.37
N MET A 143 11.27 -16.46 5.32
CA MET A 143 10.10 -15.61 5.58
C MET A 143 9.52 -15.78 6.97
N ILE A 144 9.13 -14.65 7.58
CA ILE A 144 8.09 -14.58 8.60
C ILE A 144 7.05 -13.54 8.17
N PHE A 145 5.82 -13.98 7.96
CA PHE A 145 4.65 -13.15 7.70
C PHE A 145 3.99 -12.78 9.04
N GLY A 146 3.90 -11.48 9.28
CA GLY A 146 3.47 -10.86 10.54
C GLY A 146 1.99 -10.51 10.60
N ASP A 147 1.16 -10.90 9.64
CA ASP A 147 -0.26 -10.50 9.56
C ASP A 147 -1.05 -10.72 10.87
N LEU A 148 -0.92 -11.90 11.49
CA LEU A 148 -1.58 -12.19 12.76
C LEU A 148 -0.98 -11.39 13.93
N MET A 149 0.29 -11.01 13.81
CA MET A 149 1.03 -10.30 14.84
C MET A 149 0.74 -8.81 14.79
N THR A 150 1.05 -8.14 13.68
CA THR A 150 0.96 -6.68 13.55
C THR A 150 -0.48 -6.19 13.47
N SER A 151 -1.36 -6.92 12.76
CA SER A 151 -2.77 -6.55 12.56
C SER A 151 -3.66 -7.07 13.69
N ALA A 152 -3.60 -8.37 14.00
CA ALA A 152 -4.46 -8.99 15.02
C ALA A 152 -3.87 -9.00 16.44
N GLY A 153 -2.58 -8.72 16.59
CA GLY A 153 -1.93 -8.66 17.89
C GLY A 153 -1.57 -10.01 18.50
N LEU A 154 -1.70 -11.11 17.76
CA LEU A 154 -1.47 -12.49 18.19
C LEU A 154 0.00 -12.90 17.92
N PRO A 155 0.73 -13.48 18.89
CA PRO A 155 2.15 -13.84 18.74
C PRO A 155 2.36 -15.14 17.93
N ILE A 156 1.73 -15.25 16.76
CA ILE A 156 1.76 -16.46 15.91
C ILE A 156 2.47 -16.12 14.59
N PRO A 157 3.75 -16.53 14.44
CA PRO A 157 4.49 -16.29 13.19
C PRO A 157 4.04 -17.28 12.11
N ILE A 158 3.83 -16.77 10.89
CA ILE A 158 3.51 -17.58 9.71
C ILE A 158 4.75 -17.66 8.82
N LYS A 159 5.25 -18.87 8.53
CA LYS A 159 6.51 -19.06 7.79
C LYS A 159 6.36 -19.29 6.29
N SER A 160 5.12 -19.45 5.81
CA SER A 160 4.81 -19.60 4.39
C SER A 160 3.45 -19.01 4.06
N LEU A 161 3.29 -18.52 2.85
CA LEU A 161 2.02 -18.04 2.33
C LEU A 161 0.99 -19.15 2.19
N ASN A 162 1.41 -20.42 2.04
CA ASN A 162 0.49 -21.56 2.09
C ASN A 162 -0.13 -21.71 3.50
N ALA A 163 0.69 -21.61 4.56
CA ALA A 163 0.18 -21.57 5.93
C ALA A 163 -0.69 -20.33 6.17
N GLY A 164 -0.28 -19.18 5.63
CA GLY A 164 -1.07 -17.95 5.66
C GLY A 164 -2.42 -18.08 4.95
N ARG A 165 -2.47 -18.78 3.80
CA ARG A 165 -3.69 -19.05 3.04
C ARG A 165 -4.68 -19.90 3.87
N ILE A 166 -4.18 -20.93 4.55
CA ILE A 166 -5.01 -21.75 5.46
C ILE A 166 -5.55 -20.88 6.61
N ALA A 167 -4.71 -20.06 7.24
CA ALA A 167 -5.15 -19.14 8.29
C ALA A 167 -6.19 -18.13 7.77
N ALA A 168 -5.97 -17.55 6.58
CA ALA A 168 -6.90 -16.63 5.96
C ALA A 168 -8.25 -17.29 5.66
N ALA A 169 -8.28 -18.55 5.20
CA ALA A 169 -9.53 -19.28 4.96
C ALA A 169 -10.38 -19.43 6.24
N ILE A 170 -9.73 -19.56 7.40
CA ILE A 170 -10.40 -19.68 8.71
C ILE A 170 -10.84 -18.30 9.23
N PHE A 171 -9.94 -17.33 9.23
CA PHE A 171 -10.16 -16.06 9.93
C PHE A 171 -10.76 -14.96 9.06
N ALA A 172 -10.50 -14.93 7.75
CA ALA A 172 -10.96 -13.85 6.89
C ALA A 172 -12.48 -13.68 6.86
N PRO A 173 -13.33 -14.74 6.85
CA PRO A 173 -14.78 -14.57 6.92
C PRO A 173 -15.24 -13.84 8.19
N ILE A 174 -14.57 -14.05 9.31
CA ILE A 174 -14.84 -13.35 10.58
C ILE A 174 -14.37 -11.91 10.47
N VAL A 175 -13.12 -11.71 10.02
CA VAL A 175 -12.49 -10.39 9.94
C VAL A 175 -13.23 -9.48 8.97
N THR A 176 -13.61 -9.94 7.78
CA THR A 176 -14.21 -9.08 6.75
C THR A 176 -15.71 -8.87 6.91
N LYS A 177 -16.43 -9.77 7.61
CA LYS A 177 -17.90 -9.67 7.77
C LYS A 177 -18.35 -9.20 9.14
N LEU A 178 -17.63 -9.56 10.20
CA LEU A 178 -18.06 -9.31 11.58
C LEU A 178 -17.34 -8.14 12.24
N LEU A 179 -16.07 -7.91 11.90
CA LEU A 179 -15.32 -6.80 12.48
C LEU A 179 -15.58 -5.48 11.72
N PRO A 180 -15.82 -4.37 12.43
CA PRO A 180 -15.75 -3.05 11.83
C PRO A 180 -14.39 -2.84 11.15
N TYR A 181 -14.37 -2.29 9.93
CA TYR A 181 -13.14 -2.18 9.14
C TYR A 181 -11.98 -1.46 9.87
N ARG A 182 -12.27 -0.59 10.84
CA ARG A 182 -11.30 0.08 11.72
C ARG A 182 -10.40 -0.88 12.52
N PHE A 183 -10.81 -2.13 12.71
CA PHE A 183 -9.99 -3.17 13.32
C PHE A 183 -9.03 -3.84 12.32
N ILE A 184 -9.33 -3.72 11.03
CA ILE A 184 -8.53 -4.29 9.93
C ILE A 184 -7.49 -3.25 9.46
N TYR A 185 -7.91 -1.99 9.35
CA TYR A 185 -7.06 -0.89 8.91
C TYR A 185 -6.96 0.19 9.99
N PRO A 186 -5.75 0.61 10.38
CA PRO A 186 -5.53 1.70 11.32
C PRO A 186 -5.76 3.05 10.62
N VAL A 187 -7.02 3.40 10.36
CA VAL A 187 -7.41 4.62 9.63
C VAL A 187 -7.74 5.83 10.50
N THR A 188 -7.92 5.63 11.81
CA THR A 188 -8.27 6.69 12.75
C THR A 188 -7.13 7.69 12.94
N LYS A 189 -7.45 8.84 13.56
CA LYS A 189 -6.46 9.83 14.00
C LYS A 189 -5.28 9.12 14.64
N ASP A 190 -4.10 9.35 14.08
CA ASP A 190 -2.86 8.84 14.64
C ASP A 190 -2.75 9.41 16.06
N ASP A 191 -2.63 8.55 17.07
CA ASP A 191 -2.24 9.00 18.40
C ASP A 191 -0.76 9.44 18.41
N GLY A 192 -0.06 9.32 17.28
CA GLY A 192 1.32 9.77 17.06
C GLY A 192 2.35 8.93 17.80
N GLY A 193 1.91 7.93 18.57
CA GLY A 193 2.75 7.15 19.46
C GLY A 193 3.45 6.00 18.75
N HIS A 194 4.77 6.04 18.73
CA HIS A 194 5.57 4.84 18.51
C HIS A 194 5.32 3.85 19.65
N ARG A 195 4.99 2.59 19.32
CA ARG A 195 4.78 1.51 20.29
C ARG A 195 5.37 0.23 19.73
N GLU A 196 6.63 -0.03 20.06
CA GLU A 196 7.30 -1.27 19.72
C GLU A 196 6.45 -2.48 20.11
N LYS A 197 6.31 -3.44 19.20
CA LYS A 197 5.64 -4.72 19.44
C LYS A 197 6.25 -5.78 18.55
N PHE A 198 6.47 -6.99 19.08
CA PHE A 198 7.15 -8.08 18.37
C PHE A 198 8.57 -7.72 17.91
N GLY A 199 9.28 -6.91 18.70
CA GLY A 199 10.60 -6.39 18.38
C GLY A 199 11.62 -7.47 18.02
N ASP A 200 11.51 -8.68 18.58
CA ASP A 200 12.42 -9.78 18.30
C ASP A 200 12.40 -10.20 16.82
N TYR A 201 11.25 -10.13 16.16
CA TYR A 201 11.11 -10.47 14.74
C TYR A 201 11.68 -9.38 13.83
N PHE A 202 11.52 -8.11 14.22
CA PHE A 202 12.19 -7.00 13.55
C PHE A 202 13.71 -7.08 13.71
N ARG A 203 14.19 -7.47 14.90
CA ARG A 203 15.62 -7.66 15.18
C ARG A 203 16.20 -8.83 14.40
N TRP A 204 15.50 -9.96 14.34
CA TRP A 204 15.85 -11.16 13.56
C TRP A 204 15.96 -10.90 12.06
N ALA A 205 15.16 -9.98 11.52
CA ALA A 205 15.13 -9.71 10.10
C ALA A 205 16.27 -8.80 9.62
N ASP A 206 16.84 -9.15 8.47
CA ASP A 206 17.73 -8.29 7.68
C ASP A 206 16.90 -7.30 6.83
N ILE A 207 15.72 -7.76 6.38
CA ILE A 207 14.79 -7.03 5.53
C ILE A 207 13.44 -6.93 6.24
N ILE A 208 12.92 -5.70 6.39
CA ILE A 208 11.57 -5.44 6.90
C ILE A 208 10.72 -4.97 5.73
N ALA A 209 9.68 -5.72 5.38
CA ALA A 209 8.87 -5.46 4.19
C ALA A 209 7.37 -5.28 4.53
N GLY A 210 6.67 -4.41 3.79
CA GLY A 210 5.22 -4.26 3.85
C GLY A 210 4.74 -2.82 4.01
N ASP A 211 3.59 -2.63 4.68
CA ASP A 211 3.02 -1.29 4.86
C ASP A 211 3.82 -0.46 5.88
N PHE A 212 4.26 0.73 5.43
CA PHE A 212 5.11 1.62 6.19
C PHE A 212 4.48 2.08 7.52
N ASN A 213 3.15 2.18 7.63
CA ASN A 213 2.52 2.60 8.88
C ASN A 213 2.73 1.57 10.00
N TYR A 214 2.69 0.28 9.66
CA TYR A 214 3.01 -0.78 10.63
C TYR A 214 4.49 -0.74 11.00
N ILE A 215 5.39 -0.56 10.03
CA ILE A 215 6.83 -0.45 10.26
C ILE A 215 7.13 0.73 11.19
N LYS A 216 6.67 1.94 10.85
CA LYS A 216 6.88 3.16 11.64
C LYS A 216 6.40 3.04 13.08
N ARG A 217 5.23 2.42 13.29
CA ARG A 217 4.61 2.30 14.61
C ARG A 217 5.23 1.19 15.46
N ARG A 218 5.57 0.04 14.87
CA ARG A 218 5.87 -1.20 15.60
C ARG A 218 7.34 -1.62 15.59
N ALA A 219 8.11 -1.24 14.56
CA ALA A 219 9.51 -1.60 14.47
C ALA A 219 10.33 -0.89 15.55
N PRO A 220 11.38 -1.51 16.12
CA PRO A 220 12.27 -0.86 17.08
C PRO A 220 12.81 0.49 16.56
N LEU A 221 13.16 1.38 17.48
CA LEU A 221 13.77 2.67 17.12
C LEU A 221 15.16 2.50 16.49
N ASP A 222 15.87 1.43 16.80
CA ASP A 222 17.12 1.07 16.12
C ASP A 222 16.85 0.07 14.99
N LEU A 223 17.08 0.50 13.77
CA LEU A 223 16.98 -0.27 12.53
C LEU A 223 18.36 -0.45 11.87
N GLY A 224 19.44 -0.36 12.66
CA GLY A 224 20.83 -0.51 12.24
C GLY A 224 21.04 -1.61 11.20
N GLY A 225 21.51 -1.22 10.01
CA GLY A 225 21.87 -2.15 8.94
C GLY A 225 20.70 -2.76 8.16
N LYS A 226 19.45 -2.47 8.54
CA LYS A 226 18.26 -3.11 7.95
C LYS A 226 17.87 -2.49 6.61
N ILE A 227 17.32 -3.32 5.74
CA ILE A 227 16.70 -2.90 4.47
C ILE A 227 15.20 -2.76 4.69
N ILE A 228 14.65 -1.58 4.45
CA ILE A 228 13.22 -1.31 4.57
C ILE A 228 12.57 -1.32 3.20
N VAL A 229 11.59 -2.18 2.99
CA VAL A 229 10.90 -2.35 1.70
C VAL A 229 9.43 -1.98 1.86
N THR A 230 8.98 -0.97 1.14
CA THR A 230 7.60 -0.49 1.24
C THR A 230 7.14 0.13 -0.08
N THR A 231 5.99 0.81 -0.12
CA THR A 231 5.49 1.40 -1.36
C THR A 231 6.14 2.71 -1.74
N SER A 232 5.92 3.73 -0.92
CA SER A 232 6.39 5.10 -1.11
C SER A 232 6.25 5.78 0.24
N VAL A 233 7.19 6.67 0.55
CA VAL A 233 7.23 7.37 1.84
C VAL A 233 7.52 8.84 1.60
N THR A 234 7.02 9.70 2.49
CA THR A 234 7.37 11.12 2.47
C THR A 234 8.87 11.32 2.75
N LYS A 235 9.39 12.52 2.51
CA LYS A 235 10.79 12.84 2.81
C LYS A 235 11.07 12.72 4.31
N GLU A 236 10.15 13.18 5.15
CA GLU A 236 10.26 13.15 6.60
C GLU A 236 10.33 11.71 7.13
N ASN A 237 9.58 10.80 6.49
CA ASN A 237 9.62 9.37 6.82
C ASN A 237 10.93 8.70 6.39
N ALA A 238 11.52 9.09 5.25
CA ALA A 238 12.84 8.61 4.84
C ALA A 238 13.94 9.11 5.80
N GLU A 239 13.89 10.39 6.18
CA GLU A 239 14.79 10.96 7.20
C GLU A 239 14.62 10.28 8.57
N ASP A 240 13.40 9.88 8.92
CA ASP A 240 13.16 9.10 10.13
C ASP A 240 13.85 7.74 10.08
N LEU A 241 13.73 7.00 8.98
CA LEU A 241 14.44 5.73 8.80
C LEU A 241 15.97 5.91 8.85
N LYS A 242 16.47 7.01 8.26
CA LYS A 242 17.90 7.34 8.31
C LYS A 242 18.38 7.59 9.74
N ARG A 243 17.64 8.38 10.53
CA ARG A 243 17.93 8.58 11.97
C ARG A 243 17.89 7.29 12.77
N ARG A 244 17.01 6.36 12.38
CA ARG A 244 16.93 5.00 12.94
C ARG A 244 18.01 4.05 12.38
N LYS A 245 18.99 4.54 11.61
CA LYS A 245 20.15 3.77 11.11
C LYS A 245 19.80 2.65 10.11
N ALA A 246 18.64 2.70 9.46
CA ALA A 246 18.34 1.82 8.34
C ALA A 246 19.40 2.00 7.24
N ALA A 247 19.86 0.92 6.61
CA ALA A 247 20.88 0.98 5.57
C ALA A 247 20.27 1.41 4.22
N TYR A 248 19.14 0.80 3.86
CA TYR A 248 18.46 1.05 2.59
C TYR A 248 16.96 1.23 2.79
N LEU A 249 16.39 2.10 1.97
CA LEU A 249 14.96 2.21 1.73
C LEU A 249 14.69 1.81 0.29
N VAL A 250 13.75 0.89 0.09
CA VAL A 250 13.30 0.42 -1.21
C VAL A 250 11.81 0.68 -1.33
N THR A 251 11.41 1.46 -2.33
CA THR A 251 10.02 1.85 -2.58
C THR A 251 9.52 1.24 -3.88
N THR A 252 8.29 0.73 -3.93
CA THR A 252 7.74 0.08 -5.13
C THR A 252 7.37 1.04 -6.26
N TYR A 253 7.26 2.33 -5.98
CA TYR A 253 7.12 3.38 -6.98
C TYR A 253 7.66 4.72 -6.45
N PRO A 254 8.07 5.63 -7.35
CA PRO A 254 8.74 6.86 -6.97
C PRO A 254 7.76 7.91 -6.41
N ARG A 255 8.32 8.98 -5.86
CA ARG A 255 7.56 10.21 -5.53
C ARG A 255 7.26 10.98 -6.83
N ILE A 256 6.09 11.63 -6.92
CA ILE A 256 5.78 12.58 -8.01
C ILE A 256 6.02 13.99 -7.48
N ASP A 257 6.87 14.77 -8.16
CA ASP A 257 7.22 16.15 -7.77
C ASP A 257 7.63 16.25 -6.29
N GLY A 258 8.37 15.23 -5.81
CA GLY A 258 8.83 15.12 -4.42
C GLY A 258 7.74 14.72 -3.41
N ARG A 259 6.50 14.45 -3.84
CA ARG A 259 5.38 14.02 -2.99
C ARG A 259 5.14 12.51 -3.10
N ALA A 260 4.89 11.87 -1.97
CA ALA A 260 4.46 10.49 -1.90
C ALA A 260 2.93 10.42 -1.98
N PHE A 261 2.40 9.76 -3.01
CA PHE A 261 0.97 9.52 -3.17
C PHE A 261 0.64 8.05 -2.87
N GLY A 262 -0.57 7.81 -2.37
CA GLY A 262 -1.05 6.44 -2.15
C GLY A 262 -1.30 5.71 -3.46
N ALA A 263 -1.25 4.37 -3.43
CA ALA A 263 -1.46 3.54 -4.62
C ALA A 263 -2.83 3.79 -5.28
N ASN A 264 -3.86 4.09 -4.49
CA ASN A 264 -5.21 4.44 -4.98
C ASN A 264 -5.22 5.74 -5.79
N VAL A 265 -4.40 6.73 -5.40
CA VAL A 265 -4.27 8.01 -6.13
C VAL A 265 -3.55 7.78 -7.44
N ILE A 266 -2.43 7.05 -7.40
CA ILE A 266 -1.63 6.77 -8.60
C ILE A 266 -2.44 5.92 -9.59
N GLU A 267 -3.16 4.90 -9.14
CA GLU A 267 -4.02 4.09 -10.01
C GLU A 267 -5.13 4.95 -10.66
N ALA A 268 -5.82 5.79 -9.88
CA ALA A 268 -6.83 6.71 -10.41
C ALA A 268 -6.23 7.72 -11.41
N LEU A 269 -5.01 8.18 -11.16
CA LEU A 269 -4.27 9.03 -12.08
C LEU A 269 -3.96 8.31 -13.41
N LEU A 270 -3.54 7.04 -13.37
CA LEU A 270 -3.29 6.23 -14.57
C LEU A 270 -4.58 6.07 -15.39
N ILE A 271 -5.72 5.86 -14.73
CA ILE A 271 -7.03 5.82 -15.39
C ILE A 271 -7.36 7.17 -16.04
N ALA A 272 -7.22 8.28 -15.30
CA ALA A 272 -7.53 9.61 -15.81
C ALA A 272 -6.67 9.98 -17.05
N ILE A 273 -5.37 9.69 -17.03
CA ILE A 273 -4.49 9.97 -18.18
C ILE A 273 -4.78 9.05 -19.38
N SER A 274 -5.23 7.82 -19.14
CA SER A 274 -5.57 6.87 -20.21
C SER A 274 -6.79 7.28 -21.03
N GLY A 275 -7.72 8.01 -20.42
CA GLY A 275 -9.02 8.34 -21.02
C GLY A 275 -10.01 7.17 -21.11
N ARG A 276 -9.71 6.00 -20.53
CA ARG A 276 -10.55 4.79 -20.65
C ARG A 276 -11.85 4.85 -19.83
N ASN A 277 -12.00 5.78 -18.87
CA ASN A 277 -13.16 5.91 -17.97
C ASN A 277 -13.64 4.59 -17.33
N ARG A 278 -12.70 3.67 -17.08
CA ARG A 278 -12.88 2.37 -16.40
C ARG A 278 -11.56 1.99 -15.73
N ALA A 279 -11.59 1.00 -14.84
CA ALA A 279 -10.36 0.34 -14.40
C ALA A 279 -9.59 -0.22 -15.62
N LEU A 280 -8.27 -0.15 -15.56
CA LEU A 280 -7.41 -0.62 -16.65
C LEU A 280 -7.20 -2.13 -16.55
N TYR A 281 -6.96 -2.77 -17.69
CA TYR A 281 -6.47 -4.14 -17.70
C TYR A 281 -4.99 -4.19 -17.30
N PRO A 282 -4.48 -5.31 -16.75
CA PRO A 282 -3.09 -5.41 -16.30
C PRO A 282 -2.05 -4.95 -17.34
N GLY A 283 -2.23 -5.31 -18.62
CA GLY A 283 -1.34 -4.87 -19.70
C GLY A 283 -1.37 -3.35 -19.95
N GLU A 284 -2.53 -2.71 -19.79
CA GLU A 284 -2.68 -1.25 -19.93
C GLU A 284 -1.99 -0.51 -18.77
N TYR A 285 -2.06 -1.04 -17.54
CA TYR A 285 -1.31 -0.50 -16.40
C TYR A 285 0.20 -0.56 -16.66
N LEU A 286 0.71 -1.72 -17.07
CA LEU A 286 2.14 -1.91 -17.35
C LEU A 286 2.63 -0.96 -18.44
N GLU A 287 1.88 -0.77 -19.52
CA GLU A 287 2.23 0.16 -20.59
C GLU A 287 2.37 1.60 -20.06
N LEU A 288 1.41 2.08 -19.26
CA LEU A 288 1.46 3.44 -18.73
C LEU A 288 2.55 3.61 -17.68
N ILE A 289 2.72 2.65 -16.77
CA ILE A 289 3.77 2.63 -15.74
C ILE A 289 5.15 2.74 -16.40
N ASN A 290 5.38 1.99 -17.48
CA ASN A 290 6.63 2.06 -18.24
C ASN A 290 6.81 3.43 -18.91
N LYS A 291 5.76 4.01 -19.50
CA LYS A 291 5.81 5.34 -20.12
C LYS A 291 6.16 6.45 -19.13
N ILE A 292 5.63 6.38 -17.91
CA ILE A 292 5.91 7.37 -16.86
C ILE A 292 7.15 7.03 -16.03
N LYS A 293 7.85 5.94 -16.36
CA LYS A 293 9.03 5.42 -15.63
C LYS A 293 8.75 5.24 -14.13
N PHE A 294 7.57 4.73 -13.80
CA PHE A 294 7.19 4.39 -12.43
C PHE A 294 7.81 3.05 -12.02
N THR A 295 9.11 3.06 -11.80
CA THR A 295 9.86 1.89 -11.37
C THR A 295 10.18 1.96 -9.88
N PRO A 296 10.38 0.82 -9.20
CA PRO A 296 10.89 0.83 -7.85
C PRO A 296 12.18 1.65 -7.71
N GLU A 297 12.37 2.29 -6.55
CA GLU A 297 13.57 3.07 -6.23
C GLU A 297 14.33 2.41 -5.07
N ILE A 298 15.65 2.49 -5.12
CA ILE A 298 16.54 2.09 -4.02
C ILE A 298 17.28 3.34 -3.56
N GLU A 299 17.10 3.70 -2.29
CA GLU A 299 17.77 4.81 -1.63
C GLU A 299 18.70 4.26 -0.55
N LYS A 300 20.00 4.54 -0.64
CA LYS A 300 20.95 4.27 0.45
C LYS A 300 20.81 5.37 1.50
N LEU A 301 20.50 5.00 2.73
CA LEU A 301 20.28 5.93 3.83
C LEU A 301 21.52 6.10 4.71
N ASN A 302 22.23 5.01 5.01
CA ASN A 302 23.47 4.96 5.80
C ASN A 302 24.51 4.04 5.15
#